data_AF-A0AA38G0W3-F1
#
_entry.id   AF-A0AA38G0W3-F1
#
_cell.length_a   1.000
_cell.length_b   1.000
_cell.length_c   1.000
_cell.angle_alpha   90.00
_cell.angle_beta   90.00
_cell.angle_gamma   90.00
#
_symmetry.space_group_name_H-M   'P 1'
#
loop_
_entity.id
_entity.type
_entity.pdbx_description
1 polymer ?
#
loop_
_entity_poly.entity_id
_entity_poly.type
_entity_poly.pdbx_seq_one_letter_code
_entity_poly.pdbx_strand_id
1 'polypeptide(L)'
;PICRTVTDAVYLLDEIVGYDVRDHRATKNAARFIPKGGYKQFLRTDGLRGKRLGIVRDPNLSPGSHGAISFEKHLATMRQKGATLVENHIFSNFLNISTVAEEIVLAYEFKRDLNIYLSELLQSPVHTLADIISFNTQHAMEISSVLAIAGYPGISVPAGYDTAGVPFGINFGGGRGSEPTLIEISYAFEQATKVRK
;
A
#
# COMPACT_ATOMS: atom_id res chain seq x y z
N PRO A 1 -1.26 1.39 -7.90
CA PRO A 1 -2.24 0.73 -8.80
C PRO A 1 -3.19 -0.18 -8.01
N ILE A 2 -4.48 -0.22 -8.35
CA ILE A 2 -5.46 -1.12 -7.70
C ILE A 2 -6.07 -1.99 -8.80
N CYS A 3 -5.81 -3.30 -8.75
CA CYS A 3 -6.24 -4.25 -9.77
C CYS A 3 -6.67 -5.59 -9.14
N ARG A 4 -7.21 -6.50 -9.97
CA ARG A 4 -7.61 -7.85 -9.52
C ARG A 4 -6.44 -8.80 -9.36
N THR A 5 -5.36 -8.58 -10.10
CA THR A 5 -4.15 -9.41 -10.07
C THR A 5 -2.91 -8.55 -9.86
N VAL A 6 -1.87 -9.15 -9.28
CA VAL A 6 -0.54 -8.51 -9.17
C VAL A 6 0.02 -8.20 -10.56
N THR A 7 -0.20 -9.09 -11.53
CA THR A 7 0.17 -8.84 -12.94
C THR A 7 -0.40 -7.52 -13.45
N ASP A 8 -1.72 -7.34 -13.40
CA ASP A 8 -2.38 -6.13 -13.90
C ASP A 8 -1.88 -4.87 -13.18
N ALA A 9 -1.68 -4.97 -11.86
CA ALA A 9 -1.15 -3.87 -11.07
C ALA A 9 0.27 -3.47 -11.51
N VAL A 10 1.11 -4.44 -11.87
CA VAL A 10 2.49 -4.20 -12.36
C VAL A 10 2.50 -3.64 -13.78
N TYR A 11 1.61 -4.12 -14.66
CA TYR A 11 1.47 -3.54 -15.99
C TYR A 11 1.06 -2.07 -15.90
N LEU A 12 0.06 -1.75 -15.07
CA LEU A 12 -0.34 -0.36 -14.85
C LEU A 12 0.78 0.46 -14.17
N LEU A 13 1.56 -0.14 -13.26
CA LEU A 13 2.71 0.53 -12.66
C LEU A 13 3.74 0.96 -13.71
N ASP A 14 4.06 0.09 -14.66
CA ASP A 14 4.99 0.37 -15.75
C ASP A 14 4.55 1.53 -16.64
N GLU A 15 3.24 1.74 -16.80
CA GLU A 15 2.70 2.84 -17.61
C GLU A 15 2.69 4.18 -16.85
N ILE A 16 2.48 4.18 -15.54
CA ILE A 16 2.33 5.42 -14.76
C ILE A 16 3.63 5.90 -14.10
N VAL A 17 4.64 5.03 -13.99
CA VAL A 17 5.87 5.36 -13.28
C VAL A 17 6.81 6.19 -14.16
N GLY A 18 7.29 7.33 -13.65
CA GLY A 18 8.18 8.18 -14.42
C GLY A 18 8.61 9.45 -13.72
N TYR A 19 9.48 10.19 -14.39
CA TYR A 19 9.81 11.57 -14.02
C TYR A 19 8.75 12.51 -14.56
N ASP A 20 8.28 13.43 -13.71
CA ASP A 20 7.40 14.53 -14.10
C ASP A 20 8.10 15.87 -13.80
N VAL A 21 8.16 16.74 -14.80
CA VAL A 21 8.68 18.11 -14.67
C VAL A 21 7.83 18.95 -13.72
N ARG A 22 6.51 18.73 -13.67
CA ARG A 22 5.60 19.45 -12.77
C ARG A 22 5.73 18.98 -11.33
N ASP A 23 6.15 17.73 -11.13
CA ASP A 23 6.48 17.18 -9.82
C ASP A 23 7.97 16.76 -9.74
N HIS A 24 8.85 17.69 -10.12
CA HIS A 24 10.27 17.37 -10.19
C HIS A 24 10.87 17.04 -8.82
N ARG A 25 10.29 17.55 -7.73
CA ARG A 25 10.81 17.37 -6.36
C ARG A 25 10.60 15.93 -5.91
N ALA A 26 9.42 15.35 -6.13
CA ALA A 26 9.16 13.97 -5.75
C ALA A 26 9.72 12.98 -6.78
N THR A 27 9.47 13.21 -8.07
CA THR A 27 9.74 12.20 -9.10
C THR A 27 11.20 12.06 -9.49
N LYS A 28 12.04 13.10 -9.33
CA LYS A 28 13.48 13.04 -9.71
C LYS A 28 14.25 11.97 -8.94
N ASN A 29 14.00 11.85 -7.64
CA ASN A 29 14.67 10.85 -6.82
C ASN A 29 14.00 9.48 -6.98
N ALA A 30 12.67 9.43 -7.10
CA ALA A 30 11.91 8.20 -7.32
C ALA A 30 12.31 7.51 -8.63
N ALA A 31 12.54 8.27 -9.71
CA ALA A 31 12.91 7.74 -11.02
C ALA A 31 14.19 6.90 -11.01
N ARG A 32 15.08 7.10 -10.02
CA ARG A 32 16.32 6.31 -9.85
C ARG A 32 16.05 4.87 -9.44
N PHE A 33 14.90 4.59 -8.86
CA PHE A 33 14.49 3.25 -8.43
C PHE A 33 13.73 2.50 -9.52
N ILE A 34 13.41 3.15 -10.65
CA ILE A 34 12.77 2.49 -11.78
C ILE A 34 13.79 1.55 -12.44
N PRO A 35 13.52 0.23 -12.45
CA PRO A 35 14.44 -0.74 -13.02
C PRO A 35 14.50 -0.60 -14.54
N LYS A 36 15.70 -0.78 -15.11
CA LYS A 36 15.87 -0.85 -16.56
C LYS A 36 15.07 -2.03 -17.10
N GLY A 37 14.17 -1.78 -18.05
CA GLY A 37 13.28 -2.80 -18.62
C GLY A 37 11.92 -2.94 -17.90
N GLY A 38 11.63 -2.09 -16.92
CA GLY A 38 10.32 -2.04 -16.24
C GLY A 38 10.15 -3.11 -15.17
N TYR A 39 9.05 -3.05 -14.46
CA TYR A 39 8.71 -3.91 -13.33
C TYR A 39 8.17 -5.28 -13.73
N LYS A 40 7.65 -5.43 -14.96
CA LYS A 40 7.15 -6.73 -15.47
C LYS A 40 8.15 -7.88 -15.35
N GLN A 41 9.46 -7.60 -15.41
CA GLN A 41 10.52 -8.61 -15.28
C GLN A 41 10.55 -9.31 -13.92
N PHE A 42 9.91 -8.73 -12.90
CA PHE A 42 9.87 -9.26 -11.52
C PHE A 42 8.63 -10.14 -11.26
N LEU A 43 7.77 -10.36 -12.25
CA LEU A 43 6.64 -11.30 -12.15
C LEU A 43 7.13 -12.76 -12.21
N ARG A 44 7.71 -13.22 -11.09
CA ARG A 44 8.36 -14.53 -10.95
C ARG A 44 7.59 -15.46 -10.03
N THR A 45 7.20 -16.64 -10.52
CA THR A 45 6.50 -17.65 -9.70
C THR A 45 7.37 -18.24 -8.59
N ASP A 46 8.70 -18.17 -8.73
CA ASP A 46 9.69 -18.56 -7.73
C ASP A 46 10.16 -17.40 -6.83
N GLY A 47 9.49 -16.24 -6.89
CA GLY A 47 9.91 -15.00 -6.23
C GLY A 47 10.07 -15.06 -4.71
N LEU A 48 9.45 -16.03 -4.03
CA LEU A 48 9.61 -16.29 -2.60
C LEU A 48 10.92 -17.02 -2.24
N ARG A 49 11.57 -17.69 -3.19
CA ARG A 49 12.73 -18.53 -2.92
C ARG A 49 13.91 -17.69 -2.39
N GLY A 50 14.41 -18.06 -1.22
CA GLY A 50 15.54 -17.39 -0.56
C GLY A 50 15.21 -16.04 0.06
N LYS A 51 13.95 -15.58 0.02
CA LYS A 51 13.54 -14.32 0.66
C LYS A 51 13.45 -14.49 2.17
N ARG A 52 13.83 -13.45 2.91
CA ARG A 52 13.69 -13.38 4.37
C ARG A 52 12.60 -12.36 4.70
N LEU A 53 11.50 -12.81 5.30
CA LEU A 53 10.33 -11.97 5.58
C LEU A 53 10.12 -11.84 7.08
N GLY A 54 10.00 -10.60 7.56
CA GLY A 54 9.58 -10.33 8.93
C GLY A 54 8.07 -10.48 9.08
N ILE A 55 7.62 -11.19 10.10
CA ILE A 55 6.20 -11.32 10.42
C ILE A 55 5.81 -10.18 11.37
N VAL A 56 4.82 -9.40 10.95
CA VAL A 56 4.14 -8.42 11.81
C VAL A 56 2.74 -8.94 12.08
N ARG A 57 2.42 -9.13 13.36
CA ARG A 57 1.13 -9.66 13.81
C ARG A 57 0.25 -8.51 14.26
N ASP A 58 -1.00 -8.50 13.82
CA ASP A 58 -2.00 -7.56 14.33
C ASP A 58 -2.39 -7.99 15.76
N PRO A 59 -2.14 -7.16 16.79
CA PRO A 59 -2.51 -7.49 18.16
C PRO A 59 -4.03 -7.58 18.37
N ASN A 60 -4.84 -7.01 17.47
CA ASN A 60 -6.29 -7.03 17.56
C ASN A 60 -6.90 -8.29 16.93
N LEU A 61 -6.11 -9.10 16.21
CA LEU A 61 -6.60 -10.30 15.57
C LEU A 61 -6.80 -11.40 16.62
N SER A 62 -8.07 -11.79 16.86
CA SER A 62 -8.40 -12.78 17.88
C SER A 62 -7.74 -14.14 17.57
N PRO A 63 -7.06 -14.77 18.55
CA PRO A 63 -6.54 -16.12 18.40
C PRO A 63 -7.64 -17.11 17.99
N GLY A 64 -7.37 -17.96 17.01
CA GLY A 64 -8.35 -18.94 16.50
C GLY A 64 -9.42 -18.37 15.57
N SER A 65 -9.43 -17.05 15.30
CA SER A 65 -10.27 -16.47 14.24
C SER A 65 -9.93 -17.05 12.87
N HIS A 66 -10.88 -16.99 11.94
CA HIS A 66 -10.66 -17.46 10.57
C HIS A 66 -9.50 -16.72 9.90
N GLY A 67 -9.34 -15.42 10.18
CA GLY A 67 -8.21 -14.61 9.74
C GLY A 67 -6.87 -15.13 10.30
N ALA A 68 -6.80 -15.43 11.59
CA ALA A 68 -5.58 -15.96 12.22
C ALA A 68 -5.19 -17.34 11.66
N ILE A 69 -6.17 -18.24 11.48
CA ILE A 69 -5.94 -19.57 10.90
C ILE A 69 -5.45 -19.45 9.45
N SER A 70 -6.10 -18.60 8.65
CA SER A 70 -5.69 -18.36 7.27
C SER A 70 -4.30 -17.75 7.20
N PHE A 71 -3.99 -16.80 8.08
CA PHE A 71 -2.67 -16.18 8.16
C PHE A 71 -1.58 -17.24 8.39
N GLU A 72 -1.73 -18.12 9.37
CA GLU A 72 -0.77 -19.20 9.63
C GLU A 72 -0.62 -20.16 8.44
N LYS A 73 -1.73 -20.48 7.75
CA LYS A 73 -1.69 -21.28 6.51
C LYS A 73 -0.87 -20.60 5.42
N HIS A 74 -0.99 -19.28 5.28
CA HIS A 74 -0.21 -18.50 4.32
C HIS A 74 1.26 -18.42 4.69
N LEU A 75 1.58 -18.27 5.98
CA LEU A 75 2.97 -18.37 6.47
C LEU A 75 3.59 -19.73 6.13
N ALA A 76 2.84 -20.83 6.34
CA ALA A 76 3.28 -22.17 5.96
C ALA A 76 3.51 -22.29 4.44
N THR A 77 2.62 -21.74 3.62
CA THR A 77 2.75 -21.71 2.16
C THR A 77 4.01 -20.97 1.73
N MET A 78 4.29 -19.80 2.33
CA MET A 78 5.50 -19.03 2.03
C MET A 78 6.78 -19.79 2.40
N ARG A 79 6.80 -20.49 3.55
CA ARG A 79 7.92 -21.37 3.92
C ARG A 79 8.12 -22.49 2.91
N GLN A 80 7.04 -23.15 2.48
CA GLN A 80 7.09 -24.22 1.48
C GLN A 80 7.63 -23.73 0.13
N LYS A 81 7.37 -22.47 -0.23
CA LYS A 81 7.91 -21.81 -1.44
C LYS A 81 9.33 -21.26 -1.26
N GLY A 82 9.98 -21.53 -0.13
CA GLY A 82 11.39 -21.25 0.10
C GLY A 82 11.70 -19.91 0.77
N ALA A 83 10.69 -19.24 1.35
CA ALA A 83 10.93 -18.05 2.17
C ALA A 83 11.32 -18.45 3.61
N THR A 84 12.28 -17.74 4.18
CA THR A 84 12.60 -17.79 5.61
C THR A 84 11.76 -16.75 6.33
N LEU A 85 10.93 -17.18 7.28
CA LEU A 85 10.09 -16.28 8.07
C LEU A 85 10.72 -16.02 9.43
N VAL A 86 10.80 -14.76 9.82
CA VAL A 86 11.38 -14.30 11.09
C VAL A 86 10.29 -13.61 11.89
N GLU A 87 10.00 -14.11 13.09
CA GLU A 87 9.12 -13.41 14.03
C GLU A 87 9.76 -12.10 14.44
N ASN A 88 9.04 -10.98 14.28
CA ASN A 88 9.58 -9.67 14.59
C ASN A 88 8.75 -8.99 15.68
N HIS A 89 9.27 -8.99 16.90
CA HIS A 89 8.65 -8.32 18.04
C HIS A 89 8.90 -6.80 18.08
N ILE A 90 9.67 -6.25 17.12
CA ILE A 90 10.17 -4.86 17.15
C ILE A 90 9.11 -3.86 16.63
N PHE A 91 8.10 -4.30 15.87
CA PHE A 91 7.12 -3.39 15.25
C PHE A 91 6.01 -2.88 16.18
N SER A 92 5.95 -3.33 17.43
CA SER A 92 4.97 -2.82 18.42
C SER A 92 5.12 -1.32 18.68
N ASN A 93 6.31 -0.75 18.48
CA ASN A 93 6.55 0.68 18.65
C ASN A 93 6.21 1.52 17.41
N PHE A 94 6.11 0.95 16.20
CA PHE A 94 5.76 1.71 14.99
C PHE A 94 4.29 2.12 14.95
N LEU A 95 3.39 1.34 15.55
CA LEU A 95 1.98 1.69 15.70
C LEU A 95 1.76 2.89 16.64
N ASN A 96 2.73 3.20 17.51
CA ASN A 96 2.69 4.33 18.44
C ASN A 96 3.45 5.57 17.91
N ILE A 97 4.08 5.50 16.73
CA ILE A 97 4.69 6.69 16.10
C ILE A 97 3.58 7.52 15.46
N SER A 98 3.00 8.36 16.32
CA SER A 98 2.47 9.71 16.07
C SER A 98 1.23 9.89 15.19
N THR A 99 0.07 9.47 15.68
CA THR A 99 -1.24 9.98 15.19
C THR A 99 -1.33 11.51 15.28
N VAL A 100 -0.77 12.12 16.34
CA VAL A 100 -0.83 13.59 16.54
C VAL A 100 0.07 14.35 15.58
N ALA A 101 1.29 13.87 15.31
CA ALA A 101 2.17 14.54 14.36
C ALA A 101 1.67 14.35 12.91
N GLU A 102 1.09 13.18 12.59
CA GLU A 102 0.38 12.94 11.33
C GLU A 102 -0.75 13.94 11.14
N GLU A 103 -1.64 14.06 12.12
CA GLU A 103 -2.81 14.94 12.03
C GLU A 103 -2.40 16.41 11.81
N ILE A 104 -1.36 16.87 12.52
CA ILE A 104 -0.84 18.23 12.35
C ILE A 104 -0.23 18.40 10.96
N VAL A 105 0.69 17.53 10.54
CA VAL A 105 1.33 17.66 9.22
C VAL A 105 0.29 17.59 8.11
N LEU A 106 -0.63 16.62 8.19
CA LEU A 106 -1.73 16.46 7.23
C LEU A 106 -2.61 17.70 7.19
N ALA A 107 -3.04 18.24 8.34
CA ALA A 107 -3.91 19.43 8.36
C ALA A 107 -3.23 20.66 7.72
N TYR A 108 -1.93 20.83 7.94
CA TYR A 108 -1.17 21.94 7.34
C TYR A 108 -0.94 21.73 5.84
N GLU A 109 -0.47 20.55 5.43
CA GLU A 109 -0.20 20.24 4.02
C GLU A 109 -1.48 20.21 3.20
N PHE A 110 -2.55 19.59 3.72
CA PHE A 110 -3.85 19.52 3.06
C PHE A 110 -4.39 20.90 2.72
N LYS A 111 -4.43 21.85 3.68
CA LYS A 111 -4.91 23.22 3.42
C LYS A 111 -4.07 23.90 2.34
N ARG A 112 -2.73 23.82 2.44
CA ARG A 112 -1.82 24.48 1.51
C ARG A 112 -1.98 23.90 0.10
N ASP A 113 -1.85 22.59 -0.03
CA ASP A 113 -1.75 21.91 -1.32
C ASP A 113 -3.11 21.88 -2.03
N LEU A 114 -4.21 21.77 -1.28
CA LEU A 114 -5.55 21.89 -1.85
C LEU A 114 -5.82 23.30 -2.41
N ASN A 115 -5.40 24.36 -1.72
CA ASN A 115 -5.54 25.71 -2.24
C ASN A 115 -4.70 25.94 -3.50
N ILE A 116 -3.47 25.40 -3.56
CA ILE A 116 -2.63 25.46 -4.76
C ILE A 116 -3.35 24.75 -5.91
N TYR A 117 -3.76 23.50 -5.71
CA TYR A 117 -4.47 22.69 -6.70
C TYR A 117 -5.72 23.41 -7.24
N LEU A 118 -6.58 23.90 -6.35
CA LEU A 118 -7.83 24.55 -6.73
C LEU A 118 -7.61 25.87 -7.48
N SER A 119 -6.52 26.59 -7.20
CA SER A 119 -6.21 27.83 -7.91
C SER A 119 -5.71 27.61 -9.34
N GLU A 120 -5.19 26.42 -9.65
CA GLU A 120 -4.76 26.03 -11.00
C GLU A 120 -5.92 25.47 -11.88
N LEU A 121 -7.11 25.23 -11.30
CA LEU A 121 -8.26 24.73 -12.05
C LEU A 121 -8.81 25.79 -13.01
N LEU A 122 -8.89 25.43 -14.30
CA LEU A 122 -9.44 26.31 -15.34
C LEU A 122 -10.94 26.60 -15.16
N GLN A 123 -11.69 25.64 -14.60
CA GLN A 123 -13.11 25.77 -14.31
C GLN A 123 -13.44 25.05 -13.01
N SER A 124 -13.92 25.79 -12.01
CA SER A 124 -14.40 25.25 -10.74
C SER A 124 -15.35 26.24 -10.06
N PRO A 125 -16.39 25.78 -9.34
CA PRO A 125 -17.19 26.65 -8.49
C PRO A 125 -16.49 27.03 -7.17
N VAL A 126 -15.36 26.40 -6.86
CA VAL A 126 -14.58 26.60 -5.63
C VAL A 126 -13.09 26.68 -5.97
N HIS A 127 -12.37 27.64 -5.40
CA HIS A 127 -10.95 27.85 -5.67
C HIS A 127 -10.07 27.79 -4.41
N THR A 128 -10.69 27.59 -3.25
CA THR A 128 -10.01 27.43 -1.96
C THR A 128 -10.72 26.42 -1.06
N LEU A 129 -10.02 25.93 -0.03
CA LEU A 129 -10.60 25.15 1.05
C LEU A 129 -11.73 25.92 1.77
N ALA A 130 -11.63 27.26 1.84
CA ALA A 130 -12.69 28.08 2.44
C ALA A 130 -13.98 28.02 1.61
N ASP A 131 -13.87 28.06 0.28
CA ASP A 131 -15.01 27.91 -0.63
C ASP A 131 -15.64 26.52 -0.50
N ILE A 132 -14.81 25.47 -0.37
CA ILE A 132 -15.26 24.09 -0.14
C ILE A 132 -15.99 23.97 1.21
N ILE A 133 -15.46 24.54 2.29
CA ILE A 133 -16.14 24.52 3.59
C ILE A 133 -17.49 25.23 3.49
N SER A 134 -17.55 26.40 2.85
CA SER A 134 -18.79 27.15 2.64
C SER A 134 -19.82 26.35 1.84
N PHE A 135 -19.37 25.69 0.76
CA PHE A 135 -20.18 24.81 -0.07
C PHE A 135 -20.67 23.56 0.69
N ASN A 136 -19.78 22.84 1.37
CA ASN A 136 -20.13 21.61 2.11
C ASN A 136 -21.00 21.88 3.35
N THR A 137 -20.83 23.04 4.01
CA THR A 137 -21.73 23.46 5.11
C THR A 137 -23.18 23.59 4.63
N GLN A 138 -23.38 23.84 3.33
CA GLN A 138 -24.70 23.89 2.70
C GLN A 138 -25.19 22.51 2.21
N HIS A 139 -24.33 21.47 2.22
CA HIS A 139 -24.54 20.18 1.51
C HIS A 139 -23.94 18.93 2.21
N ALA A 140 -23.99 18.83 3.55
CA ALA A 140 -23.15 17.92 4.35
C ALA A 140 -23.28 16.39 4.10
N MET A 141 -22.12 15.69 4.07
CA MET A 141 -21.91 14.27 4.40
C MET A 141 -20.45 14.03 4.87
N GLU A 142 -20.23 13.10 5.80
CA GLU A 142 -18.92 12.78 6.42
C GLU A 142 -18.23 11.53 5.83
N ILE A 143 -16.89 11.54 5.76
CA ILE A 143 -16.02 10.35 5.55
C ILE A 143 -14.68 10.54 6.30
N SER A 144 -14.12 9.47 6.89
CA SER A 144 -12.83 9.41 7.61
C SER A 144 -11.85 8.39 6.99
N SER A 145 -10.53 8.62 7.07
CA SER A 145 -9.48 7.62 6.78
C SER A 145 -8.12 7.94 7.40
N VAL A 146 -7.39 6.90 7.86
CA VAL A 146 -5.97 6.90 8.30
C VAL A 146 -5.18 5.86 7.49
N LEU A 147 -3.95 6.22 7.08
CA LEU A 147 -2.73 5.41 6.81
C LEU A 147 -1.91 5.97 5.63
N ALA A 148 -0.86 6.80 5.86
CA ALA A 148 0.13 7.16 4.81
C ALA A 148 1.52 7.70 5.28
N ILE A 149 1.97 7.49 6.53
CA ILE A 149 3.05 8.35 7.11
C ILE A 149 4.47 8.11 6.54
N ALA A 150 4.84 6.90 6.11
CA ALA A 150 6.26 6.60 5.84
C ALA A 150 6.69 6.74 4.36
N GLY A 151 5.75 6.91 3.43
CA GLY A 151 6.04 6.95 1.99
C GLY A 151 6.78 5.72 1.46
N TYR A 152 6.63 4.57 2.13
CA TYR A 152 7.25 3.30 1.77
C TYR A 152 6.31 2.45 0.91
N PRO A 153 6.87 1.67 -0.02
CA PRO A 153 6.05 0.82 -0.89
C PRO A 153 5.40 -0.31 -0.09
N GLY A 154 4.13 -0.56 -0.42
CA GLY A 154 3.34 -1.66 0.11
C GLY A 154 2.46 -2.26 -0.98
N ILE A 155 2.30 -3.59 -0.95
CA ILE A 155 1.40 -4.32 -1.84
C ILE A 155 0.46 -5.17 -0.99
N SER A 156 -0.84 -4.97 -1.15
CA SER A 156 -1.87 -5.80 -0.53
C SER A 156 -2.35 -6.85 -1.53
N VAL A 157 -2.35 -8.12 -1.12
CA VAL A 157 -2.81 -9.25 -1.96
C VAL A 157 -3.95 -9.98 -1.25
N PRO A 158 -5.04 -10.35 -1.94
CA PRO A 158 -6.12 -11.14 -1.34
C PRO A 158 -5.61 -12.43 -0.70
N ALA A 159 -6.03 -12.67 0.54
CA ALA A 159 -5.59 -13.79 1.36
C ALA A 159 -6.75 -14.65 1.88
N GLY A 160 -8.00 -14.24 1.70
CA GLY A 160 -9.13 -15.07 2.07
C GLY A 160 -10.42 -14.29 2.23
N TYR A 161 -11.40 -15.01 2.75
CA TYR A 161 -12.69 -14.49 3.13
C TYR A 161 -12.98 -14.99 4.54
N ASP A 162 -13.60 -14.16 5.37
CA ASP A 162 -14.08 -14.61 6.67
C ASP A 162 -15.36 -15.46 6.54
N THR A 163 -15.93 -15.85 7.68
CA THR A 163 -17.17 -16.65 7.72
C THR A 163 -18.39 -15.93 7.15
N ALA A 164 -18.36 -14.60 7.08
CA ALA A 164 -19.41 -13.77 6.48
C ALA A 164 -19.16 -13.49 4.98
N GLY A 165 -18.05 -13.98 4.42
CA GLY A 165 -17.67 -13.73 3.03
C GLY A 165 -16.98 -12.38 2.80
N VAL A 166 -16.55 -11.69 3.85
CA VAL A 166 -15.81 -10.43 3.74
C VAL A 166 -14.35 -10.74 3.39
N PRO A 167 -13.79 -10.15 2.32
CA PRO A 167 -12.42 -10.42 1.92
C PRO A 167 -11.41 -9.80 2.89
N PHE A 168 -10.30 -10.49 3.12
CA PHE A 168 -9.13 -9.94 3.79
C PHE A 168 -7.85 -10.22 2.96
N GLY A 169 -6.83 -9.40 3.17
CA GLY A 169 -5.57 -9.45 2.45
C GLY A 169 -4.36 -9.62 3.36
N ILE A 170 -3.23 -10.00 2.76
CA ILE A 170 -1.90 -9.90 3.37
C ILE A 170 -1.19 -8.69 2.75
N ASN A 171 -0.62 -7.86 3.62
CA ASN A 171 0.15 -6.69 3.22
C ASN A 171 1.64 -7.01 3.26
N PHE A 172 2.33 -6.82 2.13
CA PHE A 172 3.78 -6.87 2.03
C PHE A 172 4.31 -5.44 2.02
N GLY A 173 5.10 -5.08 3.04
CA GLY A 173 5.78 -3.79 3.13
C GLY A 173 7.28 -3.92 2.93
N GLY A 174 7.90 -2.91 2.36
CA GLY A 174 9.35 -2.86 2.17
C GLY A 174 9.90 -1.45 2.25
N GLY A 175 11.23 -1.30 2.29
CA GLY A 175 11.87 0.01 2.28
C GLY A 175 11.74 0.72 0.92
N ARG A 176 12.15 1.99 0.87
CA ARG A 176 12.20 2.77 -0.37
C ARG A 176 12.95 2.03 -1.49
N GLY A 177 12.37 1.96 -2.69
CA GLY A 177 13.00 1.32 -3.85
C GLY A 177 12.91 -0.21 -3.87
N SER A 178 12.16 -0.82 -2.94
CA SER A 178 12.01 -2.28 -2.85
C SER A 178 10.83 -2.84 -3.67
N GLU A 179 10.18 -2.01 -4.49
CA GLU A 179 9.08 -2.39 -5.39
C GLU A 179 9.41 -3.64 -6.21
N PRO A 180 10.61 -3.83 -6.81
CA PRO A 180 10.95 -5.06 -7.51
C PRO A 180 10.84 -6.31 -6.63
N THR A 181 11.41 -6.26 -5.43
CA THR A 181 11.38 -7.36 -4.46
C THR A 181 9.97 -7.64 -3.97
N LEU A 182 9.17 -6.59 -3.71
CA LEU A 182 7.78 -6.72 -3.29
C LEU A 182 6.91 -7.33 -4.38
N ILE A 183 7.17 -7.00 -5.65
CA ILE A 183 6.48 -7.60 -6.79
C ILE A 183 6.80 -9.10 -6.89
N GLU A 184 8.07 -9.49 -6.76
CA GLU A 184 8.45 -10.91 -6.76
C GLU A 184 7.73 -11.70 -5.66
N ILE A 185 7.73 -11.16 -4.44
CA ILE A 185 7.12 -11.80 -3.27
C ILE A 185 5.60 -11.90 -3.44
N SER A 186 4.95 -10.78 -3.75
CA SER A 186 3.49 -10.69 -3.86
C SER A 186 2.95 -11.53 -5.02
N TYR A 187 3.63 -11.53 -6.17
CA TYR A 187 3.24 -12.36 -7.31
C TYR A 187 3.42 -13.85 -7.01
N ALA A 188 4.57 -14.26 -6.46
CA ALA A 188 4.78 -15.66 -6.09
C ALA A 188 3.76 -16.13 -5.04
N PHE A 189 3.41 -15.28 -4.07
CA PHE A 189 2.37 -15.55 -3.09
C PHE A 189 0.98 -15.70 -3.75
N GLU A 190 0.60 -14.76 -4.61
CA GLU A 190 -0.67 -14.80 -5.36
C GLU A 190 -0.77 -16.09 -6.18
N GLN A 191 0.27 -16.43 -6.94
CA GLN A 191 0.28 -17.61 -7.80
C GLN A 191 0.28 -18.92 -7.02
N ALA A 192 0.86 -18.94 -5.81
CA ALA A 192 0.84 -20.11 -4.94
C ALA A 192 -0.53 -20.36 -4.28
N THR A 193 -1.33 -19.31 -4.09
CA THR A 193 -2.54 -19.38 -3.26
C THR A 193 -3.83 -19.24 -4.05
N LYS A 194 -3.86 -18.41 -5.10
CA LYS A 194 -4.99 -18.16 -6.01
C LYS A 194 -6.32 -17.97 -5.27
N VAL A 195 -6.29 -17.20 -4.18
CA VAL A 195 -7.41 -17.14 -3.20
C VAL A 195 -8.59 -16.33 -3.71
N ARG A 196 -8.34 -15.31 -4.52
CA ARG A 196 -9.38 -14.41 -5.03
C ARG A 196 -10.38 -15.21 -5.88
N LYS A 197 -11.66 -15.06 -5.54
CA LYS A 197 -12.80 -15.59 -6.30
C LYS A 197 -13.55 -14.46 -7.00
#